data_AF-A0A8S3Y0Q2-F1
#
_entry.id   AF-A0A8S3Y0Q2-F1
#
_cell.length_a   1.000
_cell.length_b   1.000
_cell.length_c   1.000
_cell.angle_alpha   90.00
_cell.angle_beta   90.00
_cell.angle_gamma   90.00
#
_symmetry.space_group_name_H-M   'P 1'
#
loop_
_entity.id
_entity.type
_entity.pdbx_description
1 polymer ?
#
loop_
_entity_poly.entity_id
_entity_poly.type
_entity_poly.pdbx_seq_one_letter_code
_entity_poly.pdbx_strand_id
1 'polypeptide(L)'
;MVKSGACGRYLPATDVIICGKCDVSYHRACLNLSEKTKISASWMCPACKNKVPHTGDHSNTPVKCQEVGDSSPTHKDIDIGLEIRLFRNELSAMRNELKEMRDNITMLKDTVLACNKNLEKMDCRVTKLEKLYEERLIKCDTKTLESK
;
A
#
# COMPACT_ATOMS: atom_id res chain seq x y z
N MET A 1 -6.51 -27.26 -12.22
CA MET A 1 -6.19 -26.33 -11.11
C MET A 1 -7.40 -25.46 -10.87
N VAL A 2 -7.81 -25.25 -9.61
CA VAL A 2 -9.03 -24.48 -9.29
C VAL A 2 -8.66 -23.24 -8.49
N LYS A 3 -9.28 -22.09 -8.78
CA LYS A 3 -9.02 -20.83 -8.08
C LYS A 3 -9.80 -20.78 -6.77
N SER A 4 -9.13 -20.43 -5.67
CA SER A 4 -9.78 -20.30 -4.37
C SER A 4 -10.57 -18.99 -4.25
N GLY A 5 -11.80 -19.07 -3.75
CA GLY A 5 -12.65 -17.92 -3.48
C GLY A 5 -12.25 -17.06 -2.27
N ALA A 6 -11.28 -17.49 -1.46
CA ALA A 6 -10.80 -16.71 -0.30
C ALA A 6 -9.54 -15.90 -0.61
N CYS A 7 -8.46 -16.55 -1.07
CA CYS A 7 -7.18 -15.89 -1.32
C CYS A 7 -6.86 -15.65 -2.81
N GLY A 8 -7.70 -16.15 -3.72
CA GLY A 8 -7.51 -15.97 -5.17
C GLY A 8 -6.40 -16.79 -5.81
N ARG A 9 -5.68 -17.64 -5.04
CA ARG A 9 -4.61 -18.51 -5.55
C ARG A 9 -5.16 -19.84 -6.09
N TYR A 10 -4.38 -20.48 -6.96
CA TYR A 10 -4.73 -21.77 -7.57
C TYR A 10 -4.32 -22.94 -6.70
N LEU A 11 -5.19 -23.94 -6.66
CA LEU A 11 -5.07 -25.16 -5.87
C LEU A 11 -4.84 -26.40 -6.74
N PRO A 12 -4.05 -27.39 -6.25
CA PRO A 12 -4.12 -28.75 -6.73
C PRO A 12 -5.51 -29.34 -6.40
N ALA A 13 -6.07 -30.15 -7.31
CA ALA A 13 -7.45 -30.62 -7.22
C ALA A 13 -7.76 -31.51 -6.00
N THR A 14 -6.73 -31.98 -5.30
CA THR A 14 -6.83 -32.93 -4.18
C THR A 14 -7.13 -32.27 -2.84
N ASP A 15 -6.92 -30.96 -2.69
CA ASP A 15 -7.10 -30.26 -1.41
C ASP A 15 -8.03 -29.04 -1.51
N VAL A 16 -9.22 -29.30 -2.05
CA VAL A 16 -10.23 -28.28 -2.31
C VAL A 16 -11.51 -28.60 -1.55
N ILE A 17 -12.07 -27.56 -0.92
CA ILE A 17 -13.39 -27.62 -0.30
C ILE A 17 -14.34 -26.83 -1.18
N ILE A 18 -15.43 -27.46 -1.60
CA ILE A 18 -16.44 -26.85 -2.46
C ILE A 18 -17.66 -26.50 -1.62
N CYS A 19 -18.14 -25.27 -1.75
CA CYS A 19 -19.38 -24.85 -1.11
C CYS A 19 -20.58 -25.48 -1.82
N GLY A 20 -21.44 -26.20 -1.09
CA GLY A 20 -22.64 -26.82 -1.67
C GLY A 20 -23.75 -25.86 -2.13
N LYS A 21 -23.52 -24.54 -2.08
CA LYS A 21 -24.51 -23.51 -2.49
C LYS A 21 -24.05 -22.67 -3.69
N CYS A 22 -22.77 -22.32 -3.75
CA CYS A 22 -22.22 -21.48 -4.83
C CYS A 22 -21.14 -22.18 -5.66
N ASP A 23 -20.83 -23.44 -5.36
CA ASP A 23 -19.80 -24.26 -6.00
C ASP A 23 -18.39 -23.64 -6.04
N VAL A 24 -18.17 -22.59 -5.24
CA VAL A 24 -16.86 -21.95 -5.10
C VAL A 24 -15.95 -22.83 -4.26
N SER A 25 -14.71 -22.93 -4.73
CA SER A 25 -13.64 -23.74 -4.16
C SER A 25 -12.77 -22.96 -3.17
N TYR A 26 -12.32 -23.60 -2.10
CA TYR A 26 -11.54 -22.97 -1.03
C TYR A 26 -10.38 -23.86 -0.57
N HIS A 27 -9.27 -23.22 -0.17
CA HIS A 27 -8.20 -23.92 0.56
C HIS A 27 -8.71 -24.27 1.97
N ARG A 28 -8.33 -25.43 2.53
CA ARG A 28 -8.54 -25.70 3.96
C ARG A 28 -7.88 -24.64 4.84
N ALA A 29 -6.65 -24.26 4.48
CA ALA A 29 -5.88 -23.23 5.17
C ALA A 29 -6.59 -21.86 5.15
N CYS A 30 -7.21 -21.47 4.03
CA CYS A 30 -7.97 -20.21 3.96
C CYS A 30 -9.24 -20.20 4.82
N LEU A 31 -9.70 -21.37 5.25
CA LEU A 31 -10.85 -21.54 6.13
C LEU A 31 -10.43 -21.85 7.57
N ASN A 32 -9.12 -21.81 7.90
CA ASN A 32 -8.56 -22.22 9.18
C ASN A 32 -8.98 -23.64 9.60
N LEU A 33 -9.17 -24.54 8.65
CA LEU A 33 -9.53 -25.94 8.90
C LEU A 33 -8.26 -26.79 8.98
N SER A 34 -8.18 -27.64 10.01
CA SER A 34 -7.14 -28.65 10.11
C SER A 34 -7.31 -29.71 9.01
N GLU A 35 -6.20 -30.32 8.58
CA GLU A 35 -6.20 -31.43 7.60
C GLU A 35 -7.07 -32.61 8.04
N LYS A 36 -7.22 -32.81 9.36
CA LYS A 36 -8.01 -33.90 9.94
C LYS A 36 -9.51 -33.60 10.03
N THR A 37 -9.92 -32.36 9.80
CA THR A 37 -11.33 -31.97 9.95
C THR A 37 -12.16 -32.54 8.80
N LYS A 38 -13.08 -33.45 9.11
CA LYS A 38 -14.07 -33.94 8.15
C LYS A 38 -15.11 -32.85 7.89
N ILE A 39 -15.39 -32.60 6.62
CA ILE A 39 -16.33 -31.57 6.18
C ILE A 39 -17.61 -32.27 5.72
N SER A 40 -18.75 -31.80 6.19
CA SER A 40 -20.04 -32.35 5.79
C SER A 40 -20.34 -32.00 4.32
N ALA A 41 -21.10 -32.85 3.64
CA ALA A 41 -21.58 -32.58 2.28
C ALA A 41 -22.47 -31.31 2.22
N SER A 42 -23.08 -30.93 3.34
CA SER A 42 -23.89 -29.71 3.51
C SER A 42 -23.07 -28.46 3.86
N TRP A 43 -21.74 -28.51 3.74
CA TRP A 43 -20.90 -27.37 4.11
C TRP A 43 -21.14 -26.17 3.18
N MET A 44 -21.26 -25.01 3.82
CA MET A 44 -21.41 -23.72 3.13
C MET A 44 -20.25 -22.80 3.47
N CYS A 45 -19.80 -22.03 2.47
CA CYS A 45 -18.78 -21.03 2.68
C CYS A 45 -19.30 -19.87 3.55
N PRO A 46 -18.42 -19.10 4.20
CA PRO A 46 -18.80 -17.96 5.04
C PRO A 46 -19.68 -16.94 4.31
N ALA A 47 -19.40 -16.66 3.04
CA ALA A 47 -20.18 -15.74 2.23
C ALA A 47 -21.63 -16.22 2.00
N CYS A 48 -21.82 -17.53 1.81
CA CYS A 48 -23.13 -18.14 1.67
C CYS A 48 -23.87 -18.22 3.01
N LYS A 49 -23.15 -18.51 4.10
CA LYS A 49 -23.70 -18.58 5.46
C LYS A 49 -24.25 -17.23 5.92
N ASN A 50 -23.54 -16.13 5.65
CA ASN A 50 -23.98 -14.78 6.00
C ASN A 50 -25.19 -14.29 5.20
N LYS A 51 -25.56 -14.96 4.10
CA LYS A 51 -26.73 -14.63 3.27
C LYS A 51 -27.99 -15.42 3.65
N VAL A 52 -27.89 -16.37 4.59
CA VAL A 52 -29.07 -17.08 5.09
C VAL A 52 -29.67 -16.23 6.21
N PRO A 53 -30.93 -15.80 6.10
CA PRO A 53 -31.62 -15.13 7.20
C PRO A 53 -31.56 -16.04 8.43
N HIS A 54 -31.06 -15.52 9.55
CA HIS A 54 -31.05 -16.27 10.79
C HIS A 54 -32.50 -16.46 11.24
N THR A 55 -33.10 -17.60 10.94
CA THR A 55 -34.42 -18.03 11.44
C THR A 55 -34.31 -18.57 12.87
N GLY A 56 -33.58 -17.85 13.73
CA GLY A 56 -33.46 -18.16 15.15
C GLY A 56 -34.27 -17.15 15.95
N ASP A 57 -34.98 -17.61 16.98
CA ASP A 57 -35.61 -16.73 17.97
C ASP A 57 -34.56 -15.76 18.52
N HIS A 58 -34.71 -14.48 18.16
CA HIS A 58 -33.93 -13.37 18.68
C HIS A 58 -34.32 -12.98 20.12
N SER A 59 -35.04 -13.86 20.83
CA SER A 59 -35.48 -13.68 22.22
C SER A 59 -34.33 -13.60 23.23
N ASN A 60 -33.11 -14.00 22.83
CA ASN A 60 -31.90 -13.93 23.65
C ASN A 60 -30.85 -12.90 23.17
N THR A 61 -31.18 -12.05 22.20
CA THR A 61 -30.39 -10.84 21.94
C THR A 61 -30.91 -9.73 22.84
N PRO A 62 -30.15 -9.26 23.86
CA PRO A 62 -30.60 -8.15 24.68
C PRO A 62 -30.54 -6.88 23.82
N VAL A 63 -31.66 -6.51 23.23
CA VAL A 63 -31.85 -5.15 22.73
C VAL A 63 -31.96 -4.30 23.98
N LYS A 64 -30.88 -3.60 24.32
CA LYS A 64 -30.78 -2.70 25.48
C LYS A 64 -31.78 -1.54 25.32
N CYS A 65 -33.03 -1.77 25.71
CA CYS A 65 -33.95 -0.70 26.07
C CYS A 65 -33.41 -0.08 27.35
N GLN A 66 -32.89 1.13 27.24
CA GLN A 66 -32.25 1.84 28.34
C GLN A 66 -33.32 2.42 29.27
N GLU A 67 -33.64 1.69 30.34
CA GLU A 67 -34.30 2.27 31.51
C GLU A 67 -33.26 2.92 32.43
N VAL A 68 -33.69 4.04 33.02
CA VAL A 68 -32.92 4.96 33.84
C VAL A 68 -32.53 4.25 35.14
N GLY A 69 -31.23 4.08 35.38
CA GLY A 69 -30.73 3.35 36.56
C GLY A 69 -29.28 3.68 36.84
N ASP A 70 -29.11 4.60 37.79
CA ASP A 70 -27.87 5.02 38.41
C ASP A 70 -27.22 3.86 39.18
N SER A 71 -26.11 3.31 38.68
CA SER A 71 -25.04 2.71 39.50
C SER A 71 -23.78 2.47 38.67
N SER A 72 -22.69 3.09 39.10
CA SER A 72 -21.32 2.92 38.60
C SER A 72 -20.85 1.47 38.63
N PRO A 73 -20.08 1.04 37.62
CA PRO A 73 -18.82 0.37 37.91
C PRO A 73 -17.65 1.01 37.15
N THR A 74 -16.56 1.18 37.88
CA THR A 74 -15.23 1.53 37.41
C THR A 74 -14.68 0.45 36.48
N HIS A 75 -15.04 0.52 35.20
CA HIS A 75 -14.21 0.04 34.12
C HIS A 75 -13.95 1.25 33.24
N LYS A 76 -12.70 1.49 32.84
CA LYS A 76 -12.43 2.47 31.78
C LYS A 76 -13.07 1.89 30.53
N ASP A 77 -14.35 2.20 30.33
CA ASP A 77 -15.03 2.05 29.05
C ASP A 77 -14.32 3.02 28.12
N ILE A 78 -13.19 2.54 27.59
CA ILE A 78 -12.58 3.11 26.41
C ILE A 78 -13.72 3.12 25.40
N ASP A 79 -14.21 4.31 25.07
CA ASP A 79 -15.13 4.48 23.97
C ASP A 79 -14.38 4.10 22.70
N ILE A 80 -14.46 2.82 22.34
CA ILE A 80 -13.82 2.22 21.16
C ILE A 80 -14.22 3.04 19.91
N GLY A 81 -15.42 3.64 19.89
CA GLY A 81 -15.86 4.54 18.84
C GLY A 81 -15.01 5.80 18.74
N LEU A 82 -14.64 6.39 19.87
CA LEU A 82 -13.74 7.55 19.94
C LEU A 82 -12.33 7.18 19.47
N GLU A 83 -11.76 6.08 19.95
CA GLU A 83 -10.41 5.64 19.54
C GLU A 83 -10.34 5.31 18.04
N ILE A 84 -11.35 4.63 17.49
CA ILE A 84 -11.43 4.36 16.04
C ILE A 84 -11.45 5.66 15.24
N ARG A 85 -12.16 6.68 15.71
CA ARG A 85 -12.21 8.00 15.04
C ARG A 85 -10.86 8.70 15.10
N LEU A 86 -10.20 8.71 16.26
CA LEU A 86 -8.88 9.31 16.43
C LEU A 86 -7.85 8.63 15.54
N PHE A 87 -7.80 7.30 15.54
CA PHE A 87 -6.89 6.54 14.70
C PHE A 87 -7.13 6.78 13.20
N ARG A 88 -8.39 6.91 12.77
CA ARG A 88 -8.71 7.26 11.37
C ARG A 88 -8.25 8.67 11.01
N ASN A 89 -8.32 9.62 11.94
CA ASN A 89 -7.80 10.96 11.75
C ASN A 89 -6.28 10.96 11.64
N GLU A 90 -5.58 10.24 12.52
CA GLU A 90 -4.13 10.07 12.48
C GLU A 90 -3.65 9.40 11.18
N LEU A 91 -4.32 8.32 10.74
CA LEU A 91 -4.02 7.69 9.46
C LEU A 91 -4.26 8.63 8.27
N SER A 92 -5.25 9.52 8.38
CA SER A 92 -5.52 10.51 7.34
C SER A 92 -4.45 11.59 7.31
N ALA A 93 -4.00 12.08 8.47
CA ALA A 93 -2.89 13.02 8.60
C ALA A 93 -1.60 12.41 8.04
N MET A 94 -1.24 11.19 8.46
CA MET A 94 -0.05 10.49 7.96
C MET A 94 -0.10 10.27 6.44
N ARG A 95 -1.26 9.93 5.88
CA ARG A 95 -1.40 9.82 4.41
C ARG A 95 -1.19 11.16 3.71
N ASN A 96 -1.57 12.27 4.33
CA ASN A 96 -1.33 13.59 3.76
C ASN A 96 0.15 13.97 3.84
N GLU A 97 0.80 13.71 4.98
CA GLU A 97 2.25 13.91 5.13
C GLU A 97 3.06 13.08 4.12
N LEU A 98 2.67 11.82 3.87
CA LEU A 98 3.32 10.98 2.86
C LEU A 98 3.12 11.50 1.42
N LYS A 99 1.98 12.14 1.14
CA LYS A 99 1.76 12.80 -0.16
C LYS A 99 2.65 14.03 -0.28
N GLU A 100 2.68 14.87 0.74
CA GLU A 100 3.52 16.07 0.76
C GLU A 100 5.01 15.72 0.62
N MET A 101 5.47 14.67 1.32
CA MET A 101 6.84 14.17 1.17
C MET A 101 7.14 13.73 -0.27
N ARG A 102 6.20 13.05 -0.93
CA ARG A 102 6.35 12.64 -2.33
C ARG A 102 6.43 13.84 -3.27
N ASP A 103 5.62 14.87 -3.02
CA ASP A 103 5.63 16.11 -3.80
C ASP A 103 6.96 16.85 -3.61
N ASN A 104 7.46 16.92 -2.37
CA ASN A 104 8.77 17.48 -2.05
C ASN A 104 9.93 16.72 -2.72
N ILE A 105 9.88 15.39 -2.76
CA ILE A 105 10.87 14.56 -3.47
C ILE A 105 10.83 14.85 -4.97
N THR A 106 9.64 15.03 -5.54
CA THR A 106 9.46 15.35 -6.97
C THR A 106 10.06 16.71 -7.28
N MET A 107 9.76 17.74 -6.48
CA MET A 107 10.36 19.06 -6.61
C MET A 107 11.89 19.06 -6.46
N LEU A 108 12.41 18.30 -5.49
CA LEU A 108 13.86 18.18 -5.28
C LEU A 108 14.53 17.55 -6.50
N LYS A 109 13.94 16.46 -7.03
CA LYS A 109 14.42 15.81 -8.25
C LYS A 109 14.48 16.80 -9.42
N ASP A 110 13.43 17.59 -9.62
CA ASP A 110 13.39 18.57 -10.71
C ASP A 110 14.45 19.66 -10.54
N THR A 111 14.67 20.11 -9.29
CA THR A 111 15.72 21.08 -8.96
C THR A 111 17.11 20.52 -9.24
N VAL A 112 17.38 19.27 -8.86
CA VAL A 112 18.66 18.60 -9.12
C VAL A 112 18.88 18.43 -10.62
N LEU A 113 17.85 18.05 -11.39
CA LEU A 113 17.94 17.95 -12.85
C LEU A 113 18.24 19.31 -13.51
N ALA A 114 17.61 20.38 -13.02
CA ALA A 114 17.90 21.73 -13.49
C ALA A 114 19.35 22.16 -13.17
N CYS A 115 19.83 21.84 -11.96
CA CYS A 115 21.21 22.08 -11.56
C CYS A 115 22.20 21.33 -12.46
N ASN A 116 21.96 20.05 -12.73
CA ASN A 116 22.82 19.23 -13.58
C ASN A 116 22.92 19.81 -15.01
N LYS A 117 21.79 20.23 -15.60
CA LYS A 117 21.78 20.90 -16.91
C LYS A 117 22.62 22.20 -16.91
N ASN A 118 22.57 22.96 -15.83
CA ASN A 118 23.38 24.16 -15.68
C ASN A 118 24.87 23.83 -15.57
N LEU A 119 25.23 22.76 -14.85
CA LEU A 119 26.60 22.26 -14.76
C LEU A 119 27.12 21.82 -16.13
N GLU A 120 26.34 21.05 -16.90
CA GLU A 120 26.70 20.67 -18.28
C GLU A 120 26.95 21.88 -19.18
N LYS A 121 26.12 22.94 -19.05
CA LYS A 121 26.32 24.19 -19.77
C LYS A 121 27.60 24.91 -19.35
N MET A 122 27.92 24.91 -18.05
CA MET A 122 29.16 25.49 -17.54
C MET A 122 30.38 24.71 -18.03
N ASP A 123 30.33 23.38 -17.98
CA ASP A 123 31.37 22.49 -18.48
C ASP A 123 31.67 22.78 -19.96
N CYS A 124 30.65 22.81 -20.81
CA CYS A 124 30.79 23.16 -22.23
C CYS A 124 31.44 24.54 -22.45
N ARG A 125 31.09 25.54 -21.63
CA ARG A 125 31.71 26.88 -21.71
C ARG A 125 33.18 26.83 -21.32
N VAL A 126 33.55 26.08 -20.29
CA VAL A 126 34.93 25.89 -19.85
C VAL A 126 35.73 25.20 -20.95
N THR A 127 35.24 24.08 -21.50
CA THR A 127 35.90 23.38 -22.61
C THR A 127 36.10 24.28 -23.83
N LYS A 128 35.13 25.14 -24.15
CA LYS A 128 35.29 26.11 -25.25
C LYS A 128 36.38 27.14 -24.96
N LEU A 129 36.46 27.64 -23.72
CA LEU A 129 37.51 28.58 -23.33
C LEU A 129 38.88 27.91 -23.39
N GLU A 130 39.02 26.71 -22.85
CA GLU A 130 40.27 25.93 -22.89
C GLU A 130 40.79 25.76 -24.32
N LYS A 131 39.93 25.36 -25.26
CA LYS A 131 40.30 25.26 -26.69
C LYS A 131 40.77 26.58 -27.29
N LEU A 132 40.07 27.68 -27.00
CA LEU A 132 40.46 29.02 -27.49
C LEU A 132 41.81 29.47 -26.92
N TYR A 133 42.13 29.06 -25.68
CA TYR A 133 43.44 29.32 -25.08
C TYR A 133 44.54 28.49 -25.75
N GLU A 134 44.30 27.20 -26.00
CA GLU A 134 45.23 26.32 -26.72
C GLU A 134 45.52 26.85 -28.14
N GLU A 135 44.49 27.21 -28.91
CA GLU A 135 44.63 27.78 -30.25
C GLU A 135 45.45 29.08 -30.23
N ARG A 136 45.27 29.91 -29.20
CA ARG A 136 46.01 31.17 -29.05
C ARG A 136 47.48 30.92 -28.72
N LEU A 137 47.79 29.94 -27.88
CA LEU A 137 49.17 29.56 -27.55
C LEU A 137 49.91 29.12 -28.82
N ILE A 138 49.32 28.21 -29.60
CA ILE A 138 49.89 27.73 -30.87
C ILE A 138 50.16 28.89 -31.85
N LYS A 139 49.21 29.82 -31.98
CA LYS A 139 49.35 30.98 -32.87
C LYS A 139 50.45 31.96 -32.46
N CYS A 140 50.77 32.07 -31.16
CA CYS A 140 51.88 32.88 -30.70
C CYS A 140 53.22 32.24 -31.05
N ASP A 141 53.35 30.92 -30.87
CA ASP A 141 54.59 30.19 -31.14
C ASP A 141 54.97 30.21 -32.63
N THR A 142 53.98 30.10 -33.54
CA THR A 142 54.24 30.15 -34.99
C THR A 142 54.67 31.53 -35.48
N LYS A 143 54.08 32.61 -34.94
CA LYS A 143 54.50 33.99 -35.26
C LYS A 143 55.93 34.30 -34.84
N THR A 144 56.46 33.64 -33.80
CA THR A 144 57.85 33.83 -33.35
C THR A 144 58.86 33.12 -34.27
N LEU A 145 58.44 32.07 -34.99
CA LEU A 145 59.29 31.33 -35.93
C LEU A 145 59.35 31.97 -37.33
N GLU A 146 58.29 32.65 -37.78
CA GLU A 146 58.25 33.35 -39.08
C GLU A 146 58.99 34.70 -39.08
N SER A 147 59.41 35.19 -37.90
CA SER A 147 60.05 36.50 -37.74
C SER A 147 61.58 36.43 -37.58
N LYS A 148 62.20 35.26 -37.83
CA LYS A 148 63.65 35.01 -37.81
C LYS A 148 64.13 34.57 -39.20
#